data_AF-A0A835QNL2-F1
#
_entry.id   AF-A0A835QNL2-F1
#
_cell.length_a   1.000
_cell.length_b   1.000
_cell.length_c   1.000
_cell.angle_alpha   90.00
_cell.angle_beta   90.00
_cell.angle_gamma   90.00
#
_symmetry.space_group_name_H-M   'P 1'
#
loop_
_entity.id
_entity.type
_entity.pdbx_description
1 polymer ?
#
loop_
_entity_poly.entity_id
_entity_poly.type
_entity_poly.pdbx_seq_one_letter_code
_entity_poly.pdbx_strand_id
1 'polypeptide(L)'
;MTNGQIFSRNTQALFYNYKQLPIQRMLDFDFLCGRESPSVAGIINPGSEGFQKLFFGQEEIAIPIHSSIEAACSAHPTADVFINFASFRSAAASSMAALKQPTIKVVIGPATVGGIQAGAFKIGDTAGTIDNIINCKLYRPGSVGFVSKSGGMSNELYNTIARVTDGIYEGIAIGGDVFPGSTLSDHVVRFNNIPQVKMIVVLGELGGRDEYSLVEALKECRVHKPVVAWVSGTCARLFKSEVQFGHAGAKSGGEIESAQAKNQALREAGAVVPTSYEAFETAIKETFEKLVEEGNISTVPAVNPPTIPEDLRIAIKSGKVRAPTHIISTISDDRGEEPCYAGVPMSTIIERGFSVGDVISLLWFKRSLPRYCTQFIEICIMLCADHGPCVSGAHNTIVTARAGKDLVSSLVSGLLTIGPRFGGAIDDAARYFKDAYDRGLNPYEFVEGMKRKGIRVPGIGHRIKSRDNRVKRVQLLQQYAYNNFPSVKYMEYAVQVENYTLSKRTTWF
;
A
#
# COMPACT_ATOMS: atom_id res chain seq x y z
N MET A 1 34.22 8.40 -13.72
CA MET A 1 34.43 7.75 -12.42
C MET A 1 35.86 7.25 -12.36
N THR A 2 36.71 7.92 -11.59
CA THR A 2 38.08 7.48 -11.30
C THR A 2 38.05 6.46 -10.16
N ASN A 3 38.89 5.43 -10.22
CA ASN A 3 39.21 4.51 -9.12
C ASN A 3 38.08 3.62 -8.56
N GLY A 4 37.22 3.08 -9.43
CA GLY A 4 36.29 2.01 -9.03
C GLY A 4 35.10 2.46 -8.17
N GLN A 5 34.82 3.76 -8.05
CA GLN A 5 33.62 4.26 -7.36
C GLN A 5 32.39 4.12 -8.27
N ILE A 6 31.25 3.63 -7.74
CA ILE A 6 29.99 3.47 -8.48
C ILE A 6 28.87 4.41 -8.02
N PHE A 7 28.98 5.00 -6.82
CA PHE A 7 28.04 5.98 -6.30
C PHE A 7 28.74 7.26 -5.84
N SER A 8 28.02 8.37 -5.87
CA SER A 8 28.48 9.66 -5.36
C SER A 8 27.32 10.43 -4.75
N ARG A 9 27.64 11.55 -4.08
CA ARG A 9 26.62 12.50 -3.58
C ARG A 9 25.79 13.14 -4.69
N ASN A 10 26.23 13.04 -5.95
CA ASN A 10 25.53 13.58 -7.12
C ASN A 10 24.85 12.49 -7.95
N THR A 11 24.99 11.21 -7.57
CA THR A 11 24.36 10.08 -8.27
C THR A 11 22.84 10.25 -8.27
N GLN A 12 22.25 10.04 -9.44
CA GLN A 12 20.82 10.10 -9.65
C GLN A 12 20.31 8.79 -10.25
N ALA A 13 19.15 8.35 -9.79
CA ALA A 13 18.57 7.08 -10.12
C ALA A 13 17.20 7.22 -10.80
N LEU A 14 16.95 6.34 -11.77
CA LEU A 14 15.63 6.05 -12.29
C LEU A 14 15.05 4.84 -11.55
N PHE A 15 13.87 5.01 -10.97
CA PHE A 15 13.23 3.97 -10.18
C PHE A 15 12.16 3.24 -11.00
N TYR A 16 12.42 1.99 -11.38
CA TYR A 16 11.51 1.20 -12.20
C TYR A 16 10.53 0.40 -11.36
N ASN A 17 9.24 0.47 -11.73
CA ASN A 17 8.09 -0.09 -11.02
C ASN A 17 7.82 0.61 -9.69
N TYR A 18 6.88 1.56 -9.68
CA TYR A 18 6.63 2.45 -8.55
C TYR A 18 6.38 1.71 -7.22
N LYS A 19 7.20 2.03 -6.21
CA LYS A 19 7.02 1.64 -4.81
C LYS A 19 7.25 2.86 -3.93
N GLN A 20 6.19 3.37 -3.30
CA GLN A 20 6.26 4.60 -2.50
C GLN A 20 7.30 4.51 -1.37
N LEU A 21 7.26 3.43 -0.59
CA LEU A 21 8.07 3.31 0.63
C LEU A 21 9.59 3.23 0.36
N PRO A 22 10.10 2.41 -0.58
CA PRO A 22 11.52 2.41 -0.93
C PRO A 22 12.01 3.76 -1.46
N ILE A 23 11.21 4.44 -2.28
CA ILE A 23 11.57 5.76 -2.80
C ILE A 23 11.64 6.78 -1.65
N GLN A 24 10.63 6.81 -0.77
CA GLN A 24 10.64 7.70 0.39
C GLN A 24 11.85 7.43 1.30
N ARG A 25 12.22 6.16 1.51
CA ARG A 25 13.42 5.79 2.29
C ARG A 25 14.73 6.25 1.66
N MET A 26 14.81 6.33 0.34
CA MET A 26 15.97 6.91 -0.34
C MET A 26 16.02 8.43 -0.11
N LEU A 27 14.89 9.12 -0.26
CA LEU A 27 14.79 10.57 -0.05
C LEU A 27 15.08 10.98 1.41
N ASP A 28 14.59 10.20 2.37
CA ASP A 28 14.88 10.40 3.79
C ASP A 28 16.38 10.24 4.06
N PHE A 29 17.02 9.23 3.46
CA PHE A 29 18.46 9.05 3.55
C PHE A 29 19.23 10.20 2.91
N ASP A 30 18.80 10.68 1.75
CA ASP A 30 19.42 11.81 1.06
C ASP A 30 19.40 13.08 1.91
N PHE A 31 18.26 13.35 2.53
CA PHE A 31 18.09 14.47 3.46
C PHE A 31 18.99 14.32 4.70
N LEU A 32 19.05 13.13 5.31
CA LEU A 32 19.95 12.86 6.46
C LEU A 32 21.42 13.06 6.09
N CYS A 33 21.80 12.74 4.85
CA CYS A 33 23.16 12.93 4.35
C CYS A 33 23.47 14.39 3.98
N GLY A 34 22.49 15.30 4.06
CA GLY A 34 22.60 16.69 3.65
C GLY A 34 22.84 16.85 2.14
N ARG A 35 22.23 15.98 1.31
CA ARG A 35 22.29 16.15 -0.14
C ARG A 35 21.46 17.35 -0.57
N GLU A 36 21.96 18.08 -1.56
CA GLU A 36 21.21 19.21 -2.16
C GLU A 36 20.11 18.73 -3.11
N SER A 37 20.35 17.62 -3.80
CA SER A 37 19.41 17.06 -4.78
C SER A 37 18.98 15.63 -4.40
N PRO A 38 17.69 15.31 -4.54
CA PRO A 38 17.18 13.94 -4.45
C PRO A 38 17.97 12.95 -5.28
N SER A 39 18.20 11.76 -4.75
CA SER A 39 18.84 10.66 -5.46
C SER A 39 17.90 10.00 -6.48
N VAL A 40 16.58 10.17 -6.36
CA VAL A 40 15.60 9.67 -7.34
C VAL A 40 15.20 10.79 -8.29
N ALA A 41 15.64 10.72 -9.54
CA ALA A 41 15.36 11.72 -10.56
C ALA A 41 13.97 11.53 -11.21
N GLY A 42 13.55 10.27 -11.38
CA GLY A 42 12.28 9.93 -12.02
C GLY A 42 11.85 8.50 -11.72
N ILE A 43 10.55 8.27 -11.84
CA ILE A 43 9.91 6.96 -11.65
C ILE A 43 9.48 6.45 -13.02
N ILE A 44 9.73 5.17 -13.31
CA ILE A 44 9.25 4.51 -14.52
C ILE A 44 8.12 3.57 -14.10
N ASN A 45 6.89 3.90 -14.52
CA ASN A 45 5.72 3.07 -14.29
C ASN A 45 5.03 2.79 -15.63
N PRO A 46 5.25 1.60 -16.23
CA PRO A 46 4.78 1.30 -17.57
C PRO A 46 3.29 1.63 -17.79
N GLY A 47 3.00 2.44 -18.81
CA GLY A 47 1.64 2.85 -19.16
C GLY A 47 1.04 3.96 -18.28
N SER A 48 1.82 4.58 -17.40
CA SER A 48 1.41 5.73 -16.59
C SER A 48 2.34 6.93 -16.83
N GLU A 49 1.77 8.13 -16.82
CA GLU A 49 2.51 9.40 -16.83
C GLU A 49 1.97 10.32 -15.73
N GLY A 50 2.80 11.23 -15.24
CA GLY A 50 2.40 12.21 -14.24
C GLY A 50 3.52 12.50 -13.25
N PHE A 51 3.18 12.62 -11.98
CA PHE A 51 4.15 12.83 -10.91
C PHE A 51 3.66 12.17 -9.62
N GLN A 52 4.59 11.81 -8.76
CA GLN A 52 4.32 11.38 -7.40
C GLN A 52 4.81 12.43 -6.42
N LYS A 53 3.95 12.82 -5.48
CA LYS A 53 4.37 13.65 -4.36
C LYS A 53 4.98 12.82 -3.24
N LEU A 54 6.15 13.26 -2.76
CA LEU A 54 6.96 12.60 -1.74
C LEU A 54 7.64 13.66 -0.86
N PHE A 55 8.15 13.27 0.30
CA PHE A 55 8.85 14.20 1.19
C PHE A 55 10.35 14.24 0.94
N PHE A 56 10.94 15.42 1.04
CA PHE A 56 12.37 15.65 1.16
C PHE A 56 12.60 16.50 2.41
N GLY A 57 12.87 15.84 3.54
CA GLY A 57 12.82 16.50 4.84
C GLY A 57 11.38 16.86 5.22
N GLN A 58 11.11 18.16 5.37
CA GLN A 58 9.77 18.68 5.70
C GLN A 58 8.97 19.14 4.48
N GLU A 59 9.63 19.24 3.32
CA GLU A 59 9.03 19.75 2.09
C GLU A 59 8.47 18.62 1.24
N GLU A 60 7.31 18.86 0.62
CA GLU A 60 6.73 17.95 -0.37
C GLU A 60 7.27 18.29 -1.76
N ILE A 61 7.95 17.33 -2.39
CA ILE A 61 8.50 17.44 -3.75
C ILE A 61 7.72 16.55 -4.73
N ALA A 62 7.72 16.92 -6.01
CA ALA A 62 7.10 16.14 -7.07
C ALA A 62 8.17 15.42 -7.90
N ILE A 63 8.14 14.09 -7.90
CA ILE A 63 9.02 13.25 -8.74
C ILE A 63 8.24 12.83 -10.00
N PRO A 64 8.75 13.10 -11.22
CA PRO A 64 8.05 12.75 -12.45
C PRO A 64 7.90 11.24 -12.64
N ILE A 65 6.76 10.83 -13.19
CA ILE A 65 6.46 9.45 -13.60
C ILE A 65 6.47 9.39 -15.13
N HIS A 66 7.26 8.47 -15.65
CA HIS A 66 7.43 8.22 -17.09
C HIS A 66 6.83 6.87 -17.47
N SER A 67 6.25 6.82 -18.66
CA SER A 67 5.57 5.65 -19.22
C SER A 67 6.53 4.59 -19.76
N SER A 68 7.79 4.93 -20.03
CA SER A 68 8.83 4.02 -20.54
C SER A 68 10.23 4.35 -20.01
N ILE A 69 11.16 3.40 -20.19
CA ILE A 69 12.57 3.57 -19.82
C ILE A 69 13.22 4.63 -20.71
N GLU A 70 12.92 4.60 -22.01
CA GLU A 70 13.47 5.52 -23.01
C GLU A 70 13.07 6.98 -22.73
N ALA A 71 11.80 7.20 -22.36
CA ALA A 71 11.30 8.53 -21.99
C ALA A 71 12.01 9.06 -20.73
N ALA A 72 12.16 8.22 -19.71
CA ALA A 72 12.82 8.60 -18.46
C ALA A 72 14.32 8.90 -18.67
N CYS A 73 15.04 8.08 -19.43
CA CYS A 73 16.44 8.31 -19.74
C CYS A 73 16.66 9.58 -20.56
N SER A 74 15.74 9.88 -21.49
CA SER A 74 15.78 11.12 -22.27
C SER A 74 15.51 12.36 -21.41
N ALA A 75 14.58 12.26 -20.45
CA ALA A 75 14.23 13.34 -19.54
C ALA A 75 15.29 13.58 -18.44
N HIS A 76 16.04 12.54 -18.06
CA HIS A 76 17.03 12.57 -16.98
C HIS A 76 18.39 12.03 -17.45
N PRO A 77 19.09 12.77 -18.34
CA PRO A 77 20.35 12.29 -18.94
C PRO A 77 21.50 12.14 -17.93
N THR A 78 21.39 12.75 -16.75
CA THR A 78 22.35 12.64 -15.64
C THR A 78 22.13 11.42 -14.76
N ALA A 79 21.01 10.71 -14.91
CA ALA A 79 20.74 9.52 -14.13
C ALA A 79 21.58 8.34 -14.62
N ASP A 80 22.46 7.85 -13.74
CA ASP A 80 23.44 6.80 -14.00
C ASP A 80 23.12 5.50 -13.26
N VAL A 81 22.09 5.50 -12.42
CA VAL A 81 21.60 4.31 -11.70
C VAL A 81 20.18 3.96 -12.13
N PHE A 82 19.93 2.66 -12.32
CA PHE A 82 18.60 2.13 -12.58
C PHE A 82 18.24 1.12 -11.49
N ILE A 83 17.23 1.46 -10.69
CA ILE A 83 16.78 0.61 -9.58
C ILE A 83 15.55 -0.17 -10.03
N ASN A 84 15.70 -1.49 -10.14
CA ASN A 84 14.68 -2.34 -10.75
C ASN A 84 13.85 -3.09 -9.69
N PHE A 85 12.62 -2.63 -9.43
CA PHE A 85 11.63 -3.33 -8.58
C PHE A 85 10.64 -4.17 -9.39
N ALA A 86 10.97 -4.53 -10.63
CA ALA A 86 10.16 -5.44 -11.43
C ALA A 86 10.04 -6.84 -10.78
N SER A 87 8.94 -7.53 -11.04
CA SER A 87 8.81 -8.95 -10.65
C SER A 87 9.85 -9.81 -11.36
N PHE A 88 10.18 -10.99 -10.83
CA PHE A 88 11.14 -11.92 -11.43
C PHE A 88 10.84 -12.24 -12.91
N ARG A 89 9.56 -12.25 -13.30
CA ARG A 89 9.10 -12.51 -14.69
C ARG A 89 9.48 -11.40 -15.67
N SER A 90 9.66 -10.18 -15.18
CA SER A 90 9.87 -8.96 -15.97
C SER A 90 11.25 -8.32 -15.72
N ALA A 91 11.98 -8.76 -14.69
CA ALA A 91 13.27 -8.22 -14.28
C ALA A 91 14.31 -8.33 -15.39
N ALA A 92 14.41 -9.49 -16.06
CA ALA A 92 15.36 -9.67 -17.16
C ALA A 92 15.10 -8.70 -18.32
N ALA A 93 13.86 -8.63 -18.81
CA ALA A 93 13.52 -7.75 -19.94
C ALA A 93 13.76 -6.26 -19.63
N SER A 94 13.35 -5.81 -18.43
CA SER A 94 13.53 -4.41 -17.99
C SER A 94 15.01 -4.07 -17.75
N SER A 95 15.78 -4.96 -17.13
CA SER A 95 17.23 -4.76 -16.95
C SER A 95 17.98 -4.74 -18.29
N MET A 96 17.64 -5.62 -19.23
CA MET A 96 18.25 -5.61 -20.57
C MET A 96 17.92 -4.35 -21.36
N ALA A 97 16.72 -3.78 -21.18
CA ALA A 97 16.38 -2.49 -21.77
C ALA A 97 17.19 -1.35 -21.14
N ALA A 98 17.34 -1.33 -19.81
CA ALA A 98 18.15 -0.35 -19.10
C ALA A 98 19.65 -0.43 -19.47
N LEU A 99 20.21 -1.64 -19.62
CA LEU A 99 21.62 -1.85 -19.99
C LEU A 99 21.96 -1.38 -21.42
N LYS A 100 20.97 -1.06 -22.26
CA LYS A 100 21.23 -0.39 -23.55
C LYS A 100 21.68 1.06 -23.36
N GLN A 101 21.44 1.64 -22.19
CA GLN A 101 21.84 3.01 -21.89
C GLN A 101 23.34 3.05 -21.53
N PRO A 102 24.15 3.90 -22.20
CA PRO A 102 25.60 3.95 -21.97
C PRO A 102 26.03 4.30 -20.54
N THR A 103 25.14 4.92 -19.76
CA THR A 103 25.39 5.34 -18.37
C THR A 103 25.30 4.18 -17.38
N ILE A 104 24.59 3.09 -17.71
CA ILE A 104 24.34 1.96 -16.80
C ILE A 104 25.28 0.80 -17.16
N LYS A 105 26.23 0.49 -16.26
CA LYS A 105 27.35 -0.42 -16.58
C LYS A 105 27.54 -1.59 -15.61
N VAL A 106 26.99 -1.50 -14.40
CA VAL A 106 27.20 -2.49 -13.34
C VAL A 106 25.86 -3.05 -12.89
N VAL A 107 25.80 -4.36 -12.71
CA VAL A 107 24.60 -5.05 -12.20
C VAL A 107 24.89 -5.53 -10.78
N ILE A 108 24.14 -5.02 -9.80
CA ILE A 108 24.13 -5.51 -8.42
C ILE A 108 22.84 -6.33 -8.26
N GLY A 109 22.97 -7.59 -7.84
CA GLY A 109 21.89 -8.57 -7.84
C GLY A 109 21.99 -9.59 -8.98
N PRO A 110 20.94 -10.37 -9.28
CA PRO A 110 19.58 -10.31 -8.71
C PRO A 110 19.48 -10.78 -7.25
N ALA A 111 18.27 -10.86 -6.71
CA ALA A 111 18.00 -11.33 -5.34
C ALA A 111 18.81 -10.58 -4.26
N THR A 112 18.82 -9.25 -4.33
CA THR A 112 19.54 -8.36 -3.41
C THR A 112 18.65 -7.25 -2.89
N VAL A 113 19.00 -6.71 -1.72
CA VAL A 113 18.49 -5.41 -1.23
C VAL A 113 19.18 -4.23 -1.91
N GLY A 114 20.35 -4.47 -2.52
CA GLY A 114 21.19 -3.49 -3.20
C GLY A 114 22.46 -3.18 -2.43
N GLY A 115 22.62 -1.93 -2.03
CA GLY A 115 23.83 -1.42 -1.39
C GLY A 115 23.68 0.03 -0.96
N ILE A 116 24.67 0.51 -0.22
CA ILE A 116 24.71 1.86 0.32
C ILE A 116 26.15 2.39 0.31
N GLN A 117 26.34 3.61 -0.17
CA GLN A 117 27.52 4.40 0.09
C GLN A 117 27.16 5.43 1.15
N ALA A 118 27.77 5.32 2.32
CA ALA A 118 27.41 6.10 3.48
C ALA A 118 27.66 7.60 3.23
N GLY A 119 26.71 8.44 3.63
CA GLY A 119 26.73 9.87 3.33
C GLY A 119 26.55 10.24 1.85
N ALA A 120 26.21 9.29 0.96
CA ALA A 120 26.16 9.55 -0.48
C ALA A 120 24.92 9.00 -1.17
N PHE A 121 24.70 7.69 -1.22
CA PHE A 121 23.59 7.11 -1.99
C PHE A 121 23.19 5.75 -1.41
N LYS A 122 21.89 5.44 -1.46
CA LYS A 122 21.33 4.17 -0.99
C LYS A 122 20.41 3.59 -2.06
N ILE A 123 20.53 2.29 -2.32
CA ILE A 123 19.61 1.59 -3.23
C ILE A 123 18.37 1.13 -2.45
N GLY A 124 17.21 1.71 -2.79
CA GLY A 124 15.89 1.27 -2.33
C GLY A 124 15.80 1.08 -0.82
N ASP A 125 15.58 -0.16 -0.38
CA ASP A 125 15.34 -0.50 1.02
C ASP A 125 16.61 -0.82 1.84
N THR A 126 17.81 -0.71 1.25
CA THR A 126 19.07 -1.07 1.94
C THR A 126 19.21 -0.36 3.30
N ALA A 127 19.59 -1.07 4.36
CA ALA A 127 19.66 -0.53 5.73
C ALA A 127 18.33 -0.08 6.37
N GLY A 128 17.17 -0.33 5.75
CA GLY A 128 15.87 -0.25 6.42
C GLY A 128 15.46 1.16 6.87
N THR A 129 15.10 1.29 8.15
CA THR A 129 14.52 2.49 8.76
C THR A 129 15.55 3.58 9.03
N ILE A 130 15.08 4.82 9.22
CA ILE A 130 15.92 5.97 9.61
C ILE A 130 16.66 5.70 10.92
N ASP A 131 15.99 5.11 11.91
CA ASP A 131 16.63 4.78 13.20
C ASP A 131 17.85 3.86 13.00
N ASN A 132 17.73 2.87 12.12
CA ASN A 132 18.85 1.99 11.81
C ASN A 132 19.98 2.71 11.07
N ILE A 133 19.65 3.61 10.14
CA ILE A 133 20.62 4.48 9.45
C ILE A 133 21.41 5.33 10.46
N ILE A 134 20.73 5.91 11.45
CA ILE A 134 21.35 6.75 12.49
C ILE A 134 22.22 5.89 13.43
N ASN A 135 21.69 4.78 13.93
CA ASN A 135 22.40 3.88 14.85
C ASN A 135 23.66 3.28 14.21
N CYS A 136 23.60 2.95 12.92
CA CYS A 136 24.74 2.44 12.16
C CYS A 136 25.63 3.56 11.58
N LYS A 137 25.37 4.84 11.91
CA LYS A 137 26.14 6.02 11.45
C LYS A 137 26.25 6.15 9.92
N LEU A 138 25.26 5.65 9.17
CA LEU A 138 25.30 5.53 7.70
C LEU A 138 25.12 6.87 6.97
N TYR A 139 24.75 7.93 7.68
CA TYR A 139 24.62 9.29 7.14
C TYR A 139 25.98 9.98 6.90
N ARG A 140 27.09 9.38 7.32
CA ARG A 140 28.47 9.83 7.03
C ARG A 140 29.37 8.67 6.62
N PRO A 141 30.37 8.89 5.74
CA PRO A 141 31.32 7.83 5.40
C PRO A 141 32.25 7.50 6.57
N GLY A 142 32.59 6.22 6.72
CA GLY A 142 33.76 5.74 7.45
C GLY A 142 34.84 5.23 6.49
N SER A 143 35.65 4.27 6.93
CA SER A 143 36.82 3.76 6.19
C SER A 143 36.70 2.30 5.73
N VAL A 144 35.59 1.62 6.04
CA VAL A 144 35.42 0.19 5.78
C VAL A 144 34.62 -0.07 4.50
N GLY A 145 35.18 -0.82 3.55
CA GLY A 145 34.45 -1.36 2.41
C GLY A 145 33.84 -2.71 2.77
N PHE A 146 32.53 -2.90 2.59
CA PHE A 146 31.83 -4.13 2.93
C PHE A 146 31.17 -4.77 1.71
N VAL A 147 31.33 -6.08 1.54
CA VAL A 147 30.58 -6.84 0.53
C VAL A 147 30.09 -8.18 1.06
N SER A 148 28.88 -8.57 0.68
CA SER A 148 28.30 -9.86 1.06
C SER A 148 27.34 -10.41 0.01
N LYS A 149 26.96 -11.69 0.15
CA LYS A 149 25.85 -12.29 -0.62
C LYS A 149 24.47 -11.95 -0.01
N SER A 150 24.37 -12.01 1.32
CA SER A 150 23.09 -11.82 2.04
C SER A 150 22.76 -10.35 2.30
N GLY A 151 21.63 -9.89 1.75
CA GLY A 151 21.10 -8.56 2.07
C GLY A 151 20.66 -8.39 3.53
N GLY A 152 20.14 -9.45 4.17
CA GLY A 152 19.76 -9.41 5.59
C GLY A 152 20.98 -9.28 6.50
N MET A 153 22.00 -10.11 6.27
CA MET A 153 23.24 -10.04 7.04
C MET A 153 24.03 -8.75 6.78
N SER A 154 23.86 -8.13 5.61
CA SER A 154 24.45 -6.82 5.35
C SER A 154 24.05 -5.79 6.40
N ASN A 155 22.77 -5.79 6.82
CA ASN A 155 22.31 -4.84 7.82
C ASN A 155 22.88 -5.12 9.22
N GLU A 156 23.05 -6.40 9.57
CA GLU A 156 23.71 -6.77 10.81
C GLU A 156 25.18 -6.34 10.79
N LEU A 157 25.88 -6.54 9.67
CA LEU A 157 27.28 -6.14 9.54
C LEU A 157 27.46 -4.62 9.51
N TYR A 158 26.49 -3.85 8.99
CA TYR A 158 26.52 -2.39 9.16
C TYR A 158 26.50 -2.01 10.64
N ASN A 159 25.68 -2.68 11.45
CA ASN A 159 25.62 -2.47 12.90
C ASN A 159 26.92 -2.91 13.59
N THR A 160 27.44 -4.10 13.32
CA THR A 160 28.71 -4.59 13.89
C THR A 160 29.86 -3.65 13.55
N ILE A 161 30.04 -3.30 12.28
CA ILE A 161 31.12 -2.42 11.81
C ILE A 161 30.99 -1.04 12.45
N ALA A 162 29.78 -0.47 12.57
CA ALA A 162 29.58 0.84 13.18
C ALA A 162 29.90 0.90 14.69
N ARG A 163 29.86 -0.24 15.38
CA ARG A 163 30.22 -0.37 16.81
C ARG A 163 31.72 -0.44 17.04
N VAL A 164 32.45 -1.15 16.18
CA VAL A 164 33.87 -1.46 16.40
C VAL A 164 34.84 -0.69 15.49
N THR A 165 34.34 0.09 14.54
CA THR A 165 35.16 0.91 13.62
C THR A 165 34.59 2.34 13.48
N ASP A 166 35.14 3.14 12.56
CA ASP A 166 34.60 4.45 12.19
C ASP A 166 33.34 4.41 11.31
N GLY A 167 32.92 3.21 10.87
CA GLY A 167 31.75 2.96 10.03
C GLY A 167 32.10 2.49 8.62
N ILE A 168 31.09 2.11 7.84
CA ILE A 168 31.31 1.75 6.43
C ILE A 168 31.50 3.00 5.56
N TYR A 169 32.38 2.89 4.56
CA TYR A 169 32.42 3.80 3.43
C TYR A 169 31.35 3.41 2.41
N GLU A 170 31.37 2.14 2.00
CA GLU A 170 30.45 1.57 1.01
C GLU A 170 30.17 0.10 1.37
N GLY A 171 28.91 -0.32 1.25
CA GLY A 171 28.43 -1.65 1.58
C GLY A 171 27.54 -2.21 0.48
N ILE A 172 27.91 -3.35 -0.11
CA ILE A 172 27.18 -3.97 -1.23
C ILE A 172 26.71 -5.39 -0.87
N ALA A 173 25.45 -5.69 -1.15
CA ALA A 173 24.95 -7.06 -1.19
C ALA A 173 24.87 -7.51 -2.66
N ILE A 174 25.69 -8.48 -3.07
CA ILE A 174 25.70 -8.94 -4.47
C ILE A 174 24.49 -9.82 -4.84
N GLY A 175 23.82 -10.39 -3.84
CA GLY A 175 22.68 -11.28 -3.99
C GLY A 175 23.02 -12.75 -3.75
N GLY A 176 21.99 -13.54 -3.45
CA GLY A 176 22.11 -14.97 -3.13
C GLY A 176 21.96 -15.92 -4.32
N ASP A 177 21.84 -15.39 -5.54
CA ASP A 177 21.72 -16.20 -6.76
C ASP A 177 23.07 -16.83 -7.15
N VAL A 178 23.01 -17.96 -7.88
CA VAL A 178 24.20 -18.72 -8.32
C VAL A 178 25.11 -17.87 -9.21
N PHE A 179 24.52 -17.02 -10.06
CA PHE A 179 25.22 -16.15 -11.00
C PHE A 179 24.85 -14.69 -10.74
N PRO A 180 25.49 -14.03 -9.77
CA PRO A 180 25.26 -12.61 -9.54
C PRO A 180 25.84 -11.79 -10.70
N GLY A 181 25.24 -10.65 -11.00
CA GLY A 181 25.71 -9.73 -12.04
C GLY A 181 27.03 -9.04 -11.73
N SER A 182 27.44 -9.04 -10.45
CA SER A 182 28.78 -8.68 -9.97
C SER A 182 29.16 -9.59 -8.80
N THR A 183 30.44 -9.94 -8.71
CA THR A 183 30.97 -10.92 -7.75
C THR A 183 31.50 -10.27 -6.48
N LEU A 184 31.79 -11.07 -5.44
CA LEU A 184 32.50 -10.57 -4.26
C LEU A 184 33.84 -9.92 -4.65
N SER A 185 34.60 -10.58 -5.53
CA SER A 185 35.93 -10.11 -5.97
C SER A 185 35.86 -8.77 -6.72
N ASP A 186 34.84 -8.56 -7.57
CA ASP A 186 34.66 -7.30 -8.31
C ASP A 186 34.59 -6.09 -7.36
N HIS A 187 33.81 -6.21 -6.28
CA HIS A 187 33.67 -5.12 -5.30
C HIS A 187 34.90 -5.01 -4.40
N VAL A 188 35.55 -6.11 -4.02
CA VAL A 188 36.82 -6.04 -3.27
C VAL A 188 37.89 -5.32 -4.07
N VAL A 189 38.02 -5.59 -5.36
CA VAL A 189 38.98 -4.90 -6.25
C VAL A 189 38.62 -3.42 -6.39
N ARG A 190 37.33 -3.06 -6.52
CA ARG A 190 36.91 -1.64 -6.44
C ARG A 190 37.34 -0.99 -5.13
N PHE A 191 37.01 -1.60 -4.01
CA PHE A 191 37.34 -1.08 -2.67
C PHE A 191 38.86 -0.94 -2.48
N ASN A 192 39.66 -1.84 -3.03
CA ASN A 192 41.11 -1.72 -3.02
C ASN A 192 41.58 -0.45 -3.75
N ASN A 193 40.90 -0.06 -4.83
CA ASN A 193 41.25 1.13 -5.61
C ASN A 193 40.71 2.45 -5.05
N ILE A 194 39.67 2.42 -4.20
CA ILE A 194 39.07 3.61 -3.58
C ILE A 194 39.96 4.11 -2.41
N PRO A 195 40.60 5.29 -2.50
CA PRO A 195 41.56 5.73 -1.47
C PRO A 195 40.99 5.89 -0.06
N GLN A 196 39.69 6.18 0.04
CA GLN A 196 38.96 6.36 1.30
C GLN A 196 38.73 5.04 2.03
N VAL A 197 38.63 3.91 1.31
CA VAL A 197 38.54 2.60 1.94
C VAL A 197 39.93 2.19 2.44
N LYS A 198 40.06 1.84 3.71
CA LYS A 198 41.32 1.44 4.35
C LYS A 198 41.37 -0.05 4.71
N MET A 199 40.22 -0.66 4.93
CA MET A 199 40.07 -2.10 5.12
C MET A 199 38.80 -2.61 4.46
N ILE A 200 38.77 -3.91 4.18
CA ILE A 200 37.67 -4.56 3.46
C ILE A 200 37.12 -5.71 4.32
N VAL A 201 35.80 -5.79 4.44
CA VAL A 201 35.09 -6.84 5.17
C VAL A 201 34.24 -7.63 4.17
N VAL A 202 34.42 -8.95 4.16
CA VAL A 202 33.74 -9.86 3.21
C VAL A 202 32.94 -10.90 3.98
N LEU A 203 31.65 -11.02 3.68
CA LEU A 203 30.79 -12.09 4.19
C LEU A 203 30.35 -13.00 3.03
N GLY A 204 31.01 -14.14 2.90
CA GLY A 204 30.72 -15.17 1.92
C GLY A 204 29.71 -16.20 2.44
N GLU A 205 29.40 -17.17 1.57
CA GLU A 205 28.47 -18.26 1.85
C GLU A 205 28.95 -19.58 1.23
N LEU A 206 28.52 -20.70 1.80
CA LEU A 206 28.73 -22.02 1.19
C LEU A 206 28.13 -22.09 -0.23
N GLY A 207 28.63 -23.01 -1.04
CA GLY A 207 28.13 -23.24 -2.41
C GLY A 207 28.78 -22.33 -3.46
N GLY A 208 29.04 -22.89 -4.64
CA GLY A 208 29.73 -22.19 -5.72
C GLY A 208 31.20 -21.85 -5.39
N ARG A 209 31.83 -21.05 -6.25
CA ARG A 209 33.28 -20.77 -6.20
C ARG A 209 33.66 -19.29 -6.15
N ASP A 210 32.70 -18.42 -5.89
CA ASP A 210 32.89 -16.96 -5.96
C ASP A 210 34.02 -16.44 -5.05
N GLU A 211 34.13 -16.99 -3.84
CA GLU A 211 35.17 -16.65 -2.87
C GLU A 211 36.59 -17.00 -3.35
N TYR A 212 36.74 -17.98 -4.27
CA TYR A 212 38.04 -18.34 -4.83
C TYR A 212 38.56 -17.26 -5.80
N SER A 213 37.68 -16.53 -6.48
CA SER A 213 38.08 -15.36 -7.28
C SER A 213 38.72 -14.26 -6.42
N LEU A 214 38.36 -14.19 -5.14
CA LEU A 214 39.02 -13.31 -4.16
C LEU A 214 40.36 -13.89 -3.68
N VAL A 215 40.43 -15.21 -3.45
CA VAL A 215 41.69 -15.91 -3.14
C VAL A 215 42.74 -15.68 -4.22
N GLU A 216 42.35 -15.78 -5.49
CA GLU A 216 43.23 -15.49 -6.63
C GLU A 216 43.66 -14.02 -6.65
N ALA A 217 42.73 -13.08 -6.44
CA ALA A 217 43.06 -11.65 -6.40
C ALA A 217 44.03 -11.27 -5.26
N LEU A 218 43.95 -11.95 -4.12
CA LEU A 218 44.90 -11.80 -3.01
C LEU A 218 46.28 -12.37 -3.38
N LYS A 219 46.34 -13.58 -3.94
CA LYS A 219 47.59 -14.23 -4.36
C LYS A 219 48.31 -13.47 -5.47
N GLU A 220 47.57 -12.93 -6.42
CA GLU A 220 48.10 -12.11 -7.52
C GLU A 220 48.48 -10.68 -7.09
N CYS A 221 48.34 -10.36 -5.79
CA CYS A 221 48.60 -9.02 -5.26
C CYS A 221 47.79 -7.94 -6.01
N ARG A 222 46.54 -8.23 -6.41
CA ARG A 222 45.59 -7.21 -6.91
C ARG A 222 44.87 -6.50 -5.76
N VAL A 223 44.89 -7.10 -4.57
CA VAL A 223 44.33 -6.55 -3.33
C VAL A 223 45.45 -6.47 -2.30
N HIS A 224 45.76 -5.25 -1.84
CA HIS A 224 46.84 -5.00 -0.88
C HIS A 224 46.31 -4.48 0.46
N LYS A 225 45.08 -3.99 0.51
CA LYS A 225 44.44 -3.55 1.75
C LYS A 225 44.06 -4.76 2.61
N PRO A 226 44.05 -4.63 3.95
CA PRO A 226 43.61 -5.70 4.83
C PRO A 226 42.18 -6.16 4.51
N VAL A 227 42.02 -7.47 4.33
CA VAL A 227 40.74 -8.13 4.10
C VAL A 227 40.39 -8.99 5.30
N VAL A 228 39.28 -8.71 5.96
CA VAL A 228 38.70 -9.57 7.00
C VAL A 228 37.53 -10.33 6.38
N ALA A 229 37.60 -11.65 6.34
CA ALA A 229 36.63 -12.46 5.60
C ALA A 229 36.08 -13.61 6.44
N TRP A 230 34.79 -13.87 6.31
CA TRP A 230 34.14 -15.04 6.87
C TRP A 230 33.18 -15.66 5.86
N VAL A 231 33.26 -16.98 5.68
CA VAL A 231 32.33 -17.75 4.87
C VAL A 231 31.38 -18.51 5.79
N SER A 232 30.10 -18.16 5.72
CA SER A 232 29.02 -18.77 6.49
C SER A 232 28.61 -20.15 5.94
N GLY A 233 27.94 -20.97 6.76
CA GLY A 233 27.49 -22.30 6.35
C GLY A 233 28.33 -23.47 6.84
N THR A 234 29.15 -23.27 7.88
CA THR A 234 30.01 -24.32 8.46
C THR A 234 29.23 -25.52 9.02
N CYS A 235 27.97 -25.32 9.41
CA CYS A 235 27.09 -26.39 9.88
C CYS A 235 26.77 -27.44 8.82
N ALA A 236 26.94 -27.14 7.51
CA ALA A 236 26.61 -28.07 6.43
C ALA A 236 27.31 -29.44 6.56
N ARG A 237 28.52 -29.47 7.14
CA ARG A 237 29.27 -30.70 7.42
C ARG A 237 28.62 -31.62 8.46
N LEU A 238 27.78 -31.07 9.34
CA LEU A 238 27.08 -31.83 10.37
C LEU A 238 25.88 -32.61 9.80
N PHE A 239 25.43 -32.26 8.59
CA PHE A 239 24.34 -32.94 7.93
C PHE A 239 24.83 -34.17 7.15
N LYS A 240 24.02 -35.24 7.19
CA LYS A 240 24.33 -36.51 6.51
C LYS A 240 24.01 -36.49 5.01
N SER A 241 23.21 -35.52 4.57
CA SER A 241 22.72 -35.38 3.20
C SER A 241 22.97 -33.96 2.71
N GLU A 242 22.96 -33.78 1.38
CA GLU A 242 22.97 -32.45 0.79
C GLU A 242 21.75 -31.65 1.28
N VAL A 243 21.99 -30.42 1.74
CA VAL A 243 20.97 -29.46 2.15
C VAL A 243 21.07 -28.24 1.23
N GLN A 244 19.93 -27.88 0.65
CA GLN A 244 19.74 -26.58 0.01
C GLN A 244 19.34 -25.58 1.10
N PHE A 245 20.12 -24.52 1.25
CA PHE A 245 19.80 -23.40 2.13
C PHE A 245 18.94 -22.36 1.38
N GLY A 246 18.48 -21.34 2.09
CA GLY A 246 17.47 -20.39 1.59
C GLY A 246 17.87 -19.64 0.31
N HIS A 247 19.14 -19.26 0.16
CA HIS A 247 19.64 -18.66 -1.08
C HIS A 247 19.82 -19.71 -2.17
N ALA A 248 19.50 -19.36 -3.43
CA ALA A 248 19.60 -20.28 -4.55
C ALA A 248 21.02 -20.83 -4.75
N GLY A 249 22.06 -20.02 -4.51
CA GLY A 249 23.46 -20.43 -4.59
C GLY A 249 23.98 -21.25 -3.40
N ALA A 250 23.23 -21.32 -2.30
CA ALA A 250 23.69 -21.91 -1.06
C ALA A 250 23.35 -23.41 -0.98
N LYS A 251 24.09 -24.23 -1.72
CA LYS A 251 23.92 -25.68 -1.75
C LYS A 251 25.18 -26.39 -1.23
N SER A 252 25.01 -27.34 -0.31
CA SER A 252 26.09 -28.26 0.04
C SER A 252 26.18 -29.38 -1.00
N GLY A 253 27.35 -29.62 -1.59
CA GLY A 253 27.53 -30.72 -2.56
C GLY A 253 28.98 -31.14 -2.80
N GLY A 254 29.94 -30.20 -2.82
CA GLY A 254 31.36 -30.50 -2.99
C GLY A 254 32.24 -30.01 -1.83
N GLU A 255 33.32 -30.72 -1.51
CA GLU A 255 34.27 -30.32 -0.46
C GLU A 255 34.86 -28.92 -0.71
N ILE A 256 35.21 -28.61 -1.97
CA ILE A 256 35.74 -27.30 -2.40
C ILE A 256 34.68 -26.19 -2.21
N GLU A 257 33.40 -26.52 -2.31
CA GLU A 257 32.31 -25.54 -2.15
C GLU A 257 31.91 -25.33 -0.69
N SER A 258 32.49 -26.11 0.24
CA SER A 258 32.23 -25.99 1.66
C SER A 258 32.75 -24.68 2.23
N ALA A 259 32.04 -24.16 3.24
CA ALA A 259 32.47 -22.97 3.96
C ALA A 259 33.87 -23.13 4.58
N GLN A 260 34.21 -24.33 5.08
CA GLN A 260 35.51 -24.62 5.66
C GLN A 260 36.65 -24.52 4.64
N ALA A 261 36.49 -25.14 3.46
CA ALA A 261 37.50 -25.10 2.42
C ALA A 261 37.75 -23.66 1.93
N LYS A 262 36.68 -22.86 1.78
CA LYS A 262 36.79 -21.45 1.41
C LYS A 262 37.44 -20.60 2.49
N ASN A 263 37.05 -20.76 3.76
CA ASN A 263 37.67 -20.07 4.88
C ASN A 263 39.18 -20.40 4.99
N GLN A 264 39.55 -21.66 4.78
CA GLN A 264 40.95 -22.07 4.78
C GLN A 264 41.72 -21.46 3.61
N ALA A 265 41.16 -21.50 2.40
CA ALA A 265 41.79 -20.91 1.22
C ALA A 265 41.98 -19.39 1.33
N LEU A 266 41.02 -18.67 1.92
CA LEU A 266 41.12 -17.23 2.20
C LEU A 266 42.23 -16.94 3.23
N ARG A 267 42.32 -17.75 4.29
CA ARG A 267 43.36 -17.62 5.31
C ARG A 267 44.76 -17.84 4.71
N GLU A 268 44.92 -18.86 3.88
CA GLU A 268 46.19 -19.15 3.18
C GLU A 268 46.58 -18.07 2.17
N ALA A 269 45.60 -17.34 1.64
CA ALA A 269 45.83 -16.20 0.74
C ALA A 269 46.18 -14.89 1.47
N GLY A 270 46.17 -14.87 2.80
CA GLY A 270 46.53 -13.71 3.62
C GLY A 270 45.36 -12.87 4.12
N ALA A 271 44.10 -13.33 3.94
CA ALA A 271 42.96 -12.68 4.59
C ALA A 271 42.90 -13.03 6.09
N VAL A 272 42.41 -12.09 6.90
CA VAL A 272 42.11 -12.32 8.32
C VAL A 272 40.79 -13.09 8.41
N VAL A 273 40.87 -14.39 8.73
CA VAL A 273 39.70 -15.26 8.83
C VAL A 273 39.54 -15.74 10.27
N PRO A 274 38.47 -15.32 10.99
CA PRO A 274 38.23 -15.72 12.38
C PRO A 274 37.92 -17.22 12.49
N THR A 275 37.84 -17.74 13.72
CA THR A 275 37.52 -19.15 14.00
C THR A 275 36.02 -19.44 13.90
N SER A 276 35.18 -18.44 14.13
CA SER A 276 33.72 -18.52 14.05
C SER A 276 33.12 -17.16 13.68
N TYR A 277 31.80 -17.12 13.45
CA TYR A 277 31.10 -15.86 13.18
C TYR A 277 31.13 -14.92 14.39
N GLU A 278 31.06 -15.46 15.61
CA GLU A 278 31.11 -14.68 16.87
C GLU A 278 32.45 -13.95 17.02
N ALA A 279 33.55 -14.56 16.55
CA ALA A 279 34.87 -13.94 16.56
C ALA A 279 35.08 -12.92 15.42
N PHE A 280 34.11 -12.76 14.52
CA PHE A 280 34.23 -11.85 13.37
C PHE A 280 34.27 -10.38 13.79
N GLU A 281 33.45 -10.00 14.78
CA GLU A 281 33.48 -8.64 15.36
C GLU A 281 34.86 -8.29 15.91
N THR A 282 35.47 -9.20 16.68
CA THR A 282 36.81 -9.04 17.24
C THR A 282 37.87 -8.89 16.15
N ALA A 283 37.83 -9.74 15.11
CA ALA A 283 38.79 -9.67 14.01
C ALA A 283 38.68 -8.35 13.21
N ILE A 284 37.46 -7.83 13.03
CA ILE A 284 37.24 -6.51 12.40
C ILE A 284 37.84 -5.42 13.29
N LYS A 285 37.57 -5.46 14.59
CA LYS A 285 38.05 -4.48 15.57
C LYS A 285 39.58 -4.42 15.59
N GLU A 286 40.24 -5.56 15.79
CA GLU A 286 41.71 -5.65 15.87
C GLU A 286 42.38 -5.16 14.59
N THR A 287 41.82 -5.51 13.42
CA THR A 287 42.33 -5.03 12.12
C THR A 287 42.20 -3.52 11.99
N PHE A 288 41.08 -2.95 12.45
CA PHE A 288 40.85 -1.51 12.43
C PHE A 288 41.78 -0.76 13.39
N GLU A 289 41.92 -1.23 14.64
CA GLU A 289 42.79 -0.63 15.65
C GLU A 289 44.25 -0.60 15.17
N LYS A 290 44.73 -1.69 14.56
CA LYS A 290 46.06 -1.73 13.95
C LYS A 290 46.26 -0.66 12.87
N LEU A 291 45.26 -0.42 12.02
CA LEU A 291 45.34 0.62 10.98
C LEU A 291 45.30 2.04 11.57
N VAL A 292 44.64 2.23 12.71
CA VAL A 292 44.67 3.51 13.44
C VAL A 292 46.05 3.73 14.06
N GLU A 293 46.64 2.71 14.68
CA GLU A 293 47.99 2.75 15.26
C GLU A 293 49.08 3.02 14.22
N GLU A 294 48.94 2.44 13.02
CA GLU A 294 49.82 2.69 11.88
C GLU A 294 49.63 4.09 11.24
N GLY A 295 48.63 4.87 11.68
CA GLY A 295 48.30 6.19 11.14
C GLY A 295 47.61 6.16 9.77
N ASN A 296 47.12 4.99 9.33
CA ASN A 296 46.42 4.82 8.06
C ASN A 296 44.96 5.32 8.10
N ILE A 297 44.38 5.40 9.30
CA ILE A 297 43.02 5.90 9.55
C ILE A 297 43.09 7.08 10.53
N SER A 298 42.44 8.18 10.18
CA SER A 298 42.33 9.37 11.05
C SER A 298 40.95 9.42 11.72
N THR A 299 40.87 10.05 12.89
CA THR A 299 39.62 10.19 13.62
C THR A 299 38.63 11.09 12.87
N VAL A 300 37.46 10.54 12.50
CA VAL A 300 36.38 11.31 11.86
C VAL A 300 35.59 12.08 12.92
N PRO A 301 35.38 13.41 12.77
CA PRO A 301 34.54 14.17 13.69
C PRO A 301 33.11 13.64 13.73
N ALA A 302 32.49 13.70 14.91
CA ALA A 302 31.06 13.38 15.04
C ALA A 302 30.23 14.45 14.30
N VAL A 303 29.39 13.99 13.37
CA VAL A 303 28.43 14.84 12.66
C VAL A 303 27.04 14.53 13.20
N ASN A 304 26.28 15.55 13.58
CA ASN A 304 24.89 15.36 13.97
C ASN A 304 24.01 15.41 12.71
N PRO A 305 23.24 14.35 12.39
CA PRO A 305 22.37 14.36 11.23
C PRO A 305 21.18 15.31 11.44
N PRO A 306 20.61 15.87 10.35
CA PRO A 306 19.35 16.60 10.42
C PRO A 306 18.22 15.76 11.03
N THR A 307 17.28 16.42 11.70
CA THR A 307 16.10 15.75 12.27
C THR A 307 15.00 15.62 11.23
N ILE A 308 14.47 14.41 11.03
CA ILE A 308 13.29 14.15 10.20
C ILE A 308 12.06 14.03 11.11
N PRO A 309 10.93 14.71 10.81
CA PRO A 309 9.69 14.51 11.54
C PRO A 309 9.20 13.05 11.45
N GLU A 310 8.64 12.54 12.54
CA GLU A 310 8.03 11.22 12.55
C GLU A 310 6.77 11.19 11.66
N ASP A 311 6.60 10.12 10.88
CA ASP A 311 5.39 9.92 10.07
C ASP A 311 4.14 9.88 10.96
N LEU A 312 3.12 10.66 10.59
CA LEU A 312 1.88 10.79 11.36
C LEU A 312 1.19 9.45 11.61
N ARG A 313 1.20 8.51 10.66
CA ARG A 313 0.58 7.19 10.84
C ARG A 313 1.34 6.36 11.86
N ILE A 314 2.68 6.46 11.88
CA ILE A 314 3.51 5.80 12.89
C ILE A 314 3.22 6.40 14.27
N ALA A 315 3.19 7.73 14.39
CA ALA A 315 2.92 8.42 15.65
C ALA A 315 1.50 8.13 16.20
N ILE A 316 0.50 8.00 15.33
CA ILE A 316 -0.86 7.56 15.71
C ILE A 316 -0.83 6.11 16.18
N LYS A 317 -0.16 5.21 15.43
CA LYS A 317 -0.08 3.78 15.77
C LYS A 317 0.66 3.54 17.10
N SER A 318 1.68 4.34 17.40
CA SER A 318 2.41 4.28 18.67
C SER A 318 1.70 5.00 19.81
N GLY A 319 0.54 5.64 19.57
CA GLY A 319 -0.22 6.37 20.59
C GLY A 319 0.40 7.70 21.03
N LYS A 320 1.41 8.22 20.32
CA LYS A 320 2.04 9.52 20.62
C LYS A 320 1.14 10.69 20.25
N VAL A 321 0.33 10.52 19.21
CA VAL A 321 -0.57 11.55 18.68
C VAL A 321 -1.96 10.95 18.50
N ARG A 322 -3.00 11.75 18.75
CA ARG A 322 -4.39 11.41 18.43
C ARG A 322 -4.90 12.37 17.37
N ALA A 323 -5.35 11.83 16.24
CA ALA A 323 -6.08 12.60 15.23
C ALA A 323 -7.60 12.45 15.44
N PRO A 324 -8.38 13.53 15.40
CA PRO A 324 -9.84 13.43 15.46
C PRO A 324 -10.40 12.81 14.17
N THR A 325 -11.46 12.03 14.30
CA THR A 325 -12.21 11.52 13.16
C THR A 325 -13.23 12.56 12.70
N HIS A 326 -13.19 12.94 11.41
CA HIS A 326 -14.11 13.93 10.85
C HIS A 326 -15.44 13.35 10.36
N ILE A 327 -15.48 12.05 10.08
CA ILE A 327 -16.66 11.34 9.55
C ILE A 327 -16.99 10.18 10.49
N ILE A 328 -18.26 10.05 10.83
CA ILE A 328 -18.79 8.93 11.62
C ILE A 328 -19.73 8.12 10.72
N SER A 329 -19.39 6.85 10.49
CA SER A 329 -20.29 5.87 9.86
C SER A 329 -20.82 4.92 10.93
N THR A 330 -22.12 4.63 10.90
CA THR A 330 -22.78 3.71 11.86
C THR A 330 -23.55 2.58 11.19
N ILE A 331 -23.50 2.50 9.85
CA ILE A 331 -24.33 1.59 9.05
C ILE A 331 -23.54 0.46 8.42
N SER A 332 -22.22 0.63 8.23
CA SER A 332 -21.34 -0.38 7.67
C SER A 332 -19.90 -0.20 8.14
N ASP A 333 -19.15 -1.29 8.19
CA ASP A 333 -17.71 -1.32 8.44
C ASP A 333 -17.05 -2.34 7.52
N ASP A 334 -16.13 -1.89 6.67
CA ASP A 334 -15.42 -2.67 5.65
C ASP A 334 -13.94 -2.89 5.99
N ARG A 335 -13.49 -2.46 7.18
CA ARG A 335 -12.07 -2.49 7.57
C ARG A 335 -11.64 -3.81 8.21
N GLY A 336 -12.60 -4.62 8.65
CA GLY A 336 -12.36 -5.92 9.29
C GLY A 336 -11.99 -7.02 8.30
N GLU A 337 -11.95 -8.27 8.77
CA GLU A 337 -11.71 -9.44 7.91
C GLU A 337 -12.82 -9.63 6.86
N GLU A 338 -14.06 -9.32 7.24
CA GLU A 338 -15.18 -9.25 6.32
C GLU A 338 -16.02 -7.97 6.53
N PRO A 339 -16.68 -7.46 5.48
CA PRO A 339 -17.56 -6.31 5.60
C PRO A 339 -18.80 -6.62 6.43
N CYS A 340 -19.25 -5.64 7.20
CA CYS A 340 -20.43 -5.74 8.06
C CYS A 340 -21.48 -4.68 7.71
N TYR A 341 -22.76 -5.05 7.77
CA TYR A 341 -23.91 -4.13 7.73
C TYR A 341 -24.54 -4.04 9.11
N ALA A 342 -24.47 -2.85 9.72
CA ALA A 342 -24.89 -2.59 11.11
C ALA A 342 -24.36 -3.65 12.11
N GLY A 343 -23.10 -4.07 11.92
CA GLY A 343 -22.44 -5.10 12.73
C GLY A 343 -22.78 -6.55 12.37
N VAL A 344 -23.65 -6.79 11.39
CA VAL A 344 -23.92 -8.14 10.86
C VAL A 344 -22.92 -8.44 9.75
N PRO A 345 -22.09 -9.49 9.87
CA PRO A 345 -21.10 -9.83 8.86
C PRO A 345 -21.75 -10.32 7.55
N MET A 346 -21.06 -10.12 6.43
CA MET A 346 -21.56 -10.49 5.11
C MET A 346 -21.84 -12.00 4.99
N SER A 347 -20.98 -12.85 5.56
CA SER A 347 -21.18 -14.29 5.66
C SER A 347 -22.56 -14.65 6.23
N THR A 348 -22.93 -14.02 7.35
CA THR A 348 -24.19 -14.24 8.05
C THR A 348 -25.40 -13.87 7.20
N ILE A 349 -25.31 -12.81 6.39
CA ILE A 349 -26.38 -12.38 5.48
C ILE A 349 -26.68 -13.48 4.46
N ILE A 350 -25.63 -14.06 3.86
CA ILE A 350 -25.79 -15.10 2.84
C ILE A 350 -26.23 -16.43 3.46
N GLU A 351 -25.56 -16.88 4.53
CA GLU A 351 -25.83 -18.18 5.17
C GLU A 351 -27.23 -18.27 5.77
N ARG A 352 -27.74 -17.16 6.31
CA ARG A 352 -29.09 -17.10 6.89
C ARG A 352 -30.17 -16.73 5.86
N GLY A 353 -29.81 -16.59 4.58
CA GLY A 353 -30.75 -16.29 3.50
C GLY A 353 -31.45 -14.95 3.66
N PHE A 354 -30.73 -13.92 4.11
CA PHE A 354 -31.27 -12.58 4.25
C PHE A 354 -31.67 -12.04 2.88
N SER A 355 -32.84 -11.43 2.83
CA SER A 355 -33.42 -10.82 1.64
C SER A 355 -32.98 -9.36 1.47
N VAL A 356 -33.37 -8.74 0.36
CA VAL A 356 -33.06 -7.32 0.12
C VAL A 356 -33.74 -6.45 1.17
N GLY A 357 -34.95 -6.82 1.59
CA GLY A 357 -35.65 -6.15 2.70
C GLY A 357 -34.89 -6.25 4.03
N ASP A 358 -34.24 -7.38 4.31
CA ASP A 358 -33.44 -7.58 5.54
C ASP A 358 -32.16 -6.72 5.49
N VAL A 359 -31.50 -6.62 4.33
CA VAL A 359 -30.32 -5.76 4.15
C VAL A 359 -30.68 -4.27 4.29
N ILE A 360 -31.79 -3.84 3.67
CA ILE A 360 -32.32 -2.47 3.84
C ILE A 360 -32.60 -2.21 5.32
N SER A 361 -33.15 -3.20 6.04
CA SER A 361 -33.43 -3.07 7.46
C SER A 361 -32.18 -2.78 8.28
N LEU A 362 -31.08 -3.49 8.00
CA LEU A 362 -29.80 -3.27 8.66
C LEU A 362 -29.22 -1.89 8.31
N LEU A 363 -29.14 -1.55 7.02
CA LEU A 363 -28.47 -0.33 6.59
C LEU A 363 -29.25 0.96 6.97
N TRP A 364 -30.57 0.94 6.84
CA TRP A 364 -31.39 2.15 7.05
C TRP A 364 -31.86 2.28 8.50
N PHE A 365 -32.21 1.17 9.14
CA PHE A 365 -32.77 1.19 10.50
C PHE A 365 -31.83 0.64 11.57
N LYS A 366 -30.65 0.12 11.19
CA LYS A 366 -29.65 -0.45 12.12
C LYS A 366 -30.21 -1.52 13.03
N ARG A 367 -31.14 -2.32 12.51
CA ARG A 367 -31.80 -3.41 13.23
C ARG A 367 -32.25 -4.50 12.29
N SER A 368 -32.36 -5.72 12.81
CA SER A 368 -33.03 -6.81 12.12
C SER A 368 -34.53 -6.69 12.38
N LEU A 369 -35.29 -6.27 11.36
CA LEU A 369 -36.74 -6.19 11.46
C LEU A 369 -37.36 -7.60 11.30
N PRO A 370 -38.56 -7.84 11.88
CA PRO A 370 -39.28 -9.07 11.66
C PRO A 370 -39.55 -9.34 10.17
N ARG A 371 -39.63 -10.61 9.77
CA ARG A 371 -39.78 -11.01 8.36
C ARG A 371 -40.97 -10.36 7.65
N TYR A 372 -42.09 -10.16 8.35
CA TYR A 372 -43.26 -9.50 7.75
C TYR A 372 -42.98 -8.02 7.40
N CYS A 373 -42.11 -7.34 8.16
CA CYS A 373 -41.70 -5.97 7.85
C CYS A 373 -40.77 -5.95 6.63
N THR A 374 -39.79 -6.85 6.58
CA THR A 374 -38.80 -6.87 5.49
C THR A 374 -39.42 -7.32 4.18
N GLN A 375 -40.34 -8.28 4.22
CA GLN A 375 -41.17 -8.64 3.07
C GLN A 375 -42.11 -7.49 2.65
N PHE A 376 -42.69 -6.74 3.59
CA PHE A 376 -43.49 -5.56 3.25
C PHE A 376 -42.67 -4.48 2.53
N ILE A 377 -41.42 -4.25 2.94
CA ILE A 377 -40.48 -3.35 2.25
C ILE A 377 -40.27 -3.82 0.80
N GLU A 378 -40.05 -5.11 0.58
CA GLU A 378 -39.87 -5.67 -0.77
C GLU A 378 -41.13 -5.51 -1.63
N ILE A 379 -42.32 -5.74 -1.06
CA ILE A 379 -43.59 -5.50 -1.74
C ILE A 379 -43.69 -4.03 -2.15
N CYS A 380 -43.34 -3.09 -1.26
CA CYS A 380 -43.36 -1.67 -1.59
C CYS A 380 -42.42 -1.33 -2.75
N ILE A 381 -41.20 -1.90 -2.77
CA ILE A 381 -40.24 -1.71 -3.87
C ILE A 381 -40.82 -2.24 -5.18
N MET A 382 -41.36 -3.47 -5.18
CA MET A 382 -41.94 -4.09 -6.38
C MET A 382 -43.12 -3.28 -6.95
N LEU A 383 -43.99 -2.76 -6.08
CA LEU A 383 -45.16 -1.98 -6.50
C LEU A 383 -44.84 -0.57 -6.99
N CYS A 384 -43.67 -0.05 -6.62
CA CYS A 384 -43.14 1.26 -7.00
C CYS A 384 -42.10 1.19 -8.13
N ALA A 385 -41.78 0.00 -8.65
CA ALA A 385 -40.71 -0.20 -9.62
C ALA A 385 -40.85 0.66 -10.88
N ASP A 386 -42.06 0.79 -11.43
CA ASP A 386 -42.35 1.70 -12.54
C ASP A 386 -43.84 2.09 -12.61
N HIS A 387 -44.13 3.23 -13.23
CA HIS A 387 -45.50 3.69 -13.51
C HIS A 387 -45.64 4.27 -14.93
N GLY A 388 -44.84 3.76 -15.86
CA GLY A 388 -44.85 4.13 -17.27
C GLY A 388 -44.07 5.42 -17.57
N PRO A 389 -43.80 5.67 -18.86
CA PRO A 389 -42.82 6.68 -19.30
C PRO A 389 -43.31 8.13 -19.18
N CYS A 390 -44.60 8.35 -18.90
CA CYS A 390 -45.21 9.69 -18.89
C CYS A 390 -45.05 10.41 -17.54
N VAL A 391 -44.53 9.75 -16.51
CA VAL A 391 -44.26 10.40 -15.23
C VAL A 391 -42.96 11.20 -15.30
N SER A 392 -42.87 12.30 -14.54
CA SER A 392 -41.75 13.27 -14.65
C SER A 392 -40.37 12.61 -14.63
N GLY A 393 -40.13 11.70 -13.69
CA GLY A 393 -38.83 11.03 -13.57
C GLY A 393 -38.48 10.17 -14.78
N ALA A 394 -39.41 9.30 -15.20
CA ALA A 394 -39.20 8.43 -16.35
C ALA A 394 -38.99 9.24 -17.65
N HIS A 395 -39.77 10.30 -17.84
CA HIS A 395 -39.62 11.19 -18.99
C HIS A 395 -38.24 11.85 -19.03
N ASN A 396 -37.78 12.42 -17.90
CA ASN A 396 -36.45 13.04 -17.81
C ASN A 396 -35.33 12.04 -18.08
N THR A 397 -35.41 10.83 -17.52
CA THR A 397 -34.44 9.76 -17.80
C THR A 397 -34.40 9.43 -19.29
N ILE A 398 -35.56 9.26 -19.93
CA ILE A 398 -35.65 8.93 -21.36
C ILE A 398 -35.06 10.05 -22.22
N VAL A 399 -35.40 11.31 -21.94
CA VAL A 399 -34.86 12.46 -22.69
C VAL A 399 -33.35 12.52 -22.54
N THR A 400 -32.83 12.32 -21.34
CA THR A 400 -31.38 12.38 -21.05
C THR A 400 -30.62 11.24 -21.72
N ALA A 401 -31.18 10.02 -21.70
CA ALA A 401 -30.61 8.88 -22.41
C ALA A 401 -30.63 9.10 -23.93
N ARG A 402 -31.72 9.65 -24.47
CA ARG A 402 -31.83 10.03 -25.90
C ARG A 402 -30.87 11.14 -26.29
N ALA A 403 -30.37 11.93 -25.33
CA ALA A 403 -29.32 12.92 -25.55
C ALA A 403 -27.89 12.31 -25.53
N GLY A 404 -27.76 10.97 -25.53
CA GLY A 404 -26.47 10.28 -25.58
C GLY A 404 -25.70 10.28 -24.26
N LYS A 405 -26.38 10.51 -23.14
CA LYS A 405 -25.78 10.46 -21.81
C LYS A 405 -25.69 9.02 -21.30
N ASP A 406 -24.71 8.77 -20.43
CA ASP A 406 -24.52 7.48 -19.78
C ASP A 406 -25.66 7.13 -18.82
N LEU A 407 -25.66 5.89 -18.33
CA LEU A 407 -26.70 5.34 -17.45
C LEU A 407 -26.84 6.15 -16.16
N VAL A 408 -25.73 6.54 -15.51
CA VAL A 408 -25.76 7.25 -14.22
C VAL A 408 -26.32 8.64 -14.44
N SER A 409 -25.82 9.38 -15.44
CA SER A 409 -26.34 10.70 -15.80
C SER A 409 -27.84 10.66 -16.11
N SER A 410 -28.28 9.66 -16.88
CA SER A 410 -29.69 9.51 -17.27
C SER A 410 -30.58 9.18 -16.07
N LEU A 411 -30.16 8.25 -15.22
CA LEU A 411 -30.87 7.87 -14.00
C LEU A 411 -31.00 9.06 -13.04
N VAL A 412 -29.90 9.76 -12.75
CA VAL A 412 -29.88 10.90 -11.82
C VAL A 412 -30.78 12.03 -12.31
N SER A 413 -30.80 12.31 -13.62
CA SER A 413 -31.70 13.31 -14.22
C SER A 413 -33.18 13.03 -13.92
N GLY A 414 -33.60 11.76 -13.96
CA GLY A 414 -34.94 11.35 -13.54
C GLY A 414 -35.14 11.41 -12.02
N LEU A 415 -34.19 10.92 -11.23
CA LEU A 415 -34.27 10.89 -9.77
C LEU A 415 -34.38 12.30 -9.17
N LEU A 416 -33.73 13.30 -9.77
CA LEU A 416 -33.82 14.70 -9.33
C LEU A 416 -35.22 15.31 -9.47
N THR A 417 -36.14 14.65 -10.18
CA THR A 417 -37.55 15.05 -10.22
C THR A 417 -38.34 14.53 -9.02
N ILE A 418 -37.82 13.55 -8.28
CA ILE A 418 -38.47 12.98 -7.10
C ILE A 418 -38.41 14.00 -5.97
N GLY A 419 -39.58 14.38 -5.47
CA GLY A 419 -39.76 15.45 -4.49
C GLY A 419 -41.25 15.70 -4.20
N PRO A 420 -41.64 16.90 -3.78
CA PRO A 420 -42.98 17.15 -3.24
C PRO A 420 -44.13 16.89 -4.23
N ARG A 421 -43.90 17.07 -5.54
CA ARG A 421 -44.95 16.89 -6.57
C ARG A 421 -44.91 15.51 -7.25
N PHE A 422 -43.78 14.81 -7.20
CA PHE A 422 -43.58 13.51 -7.82
C PHE A 422 -42.86 12.59 -6.83
N GLY A 423 -43.56 11.59 -6.30
CA GLY A 423 -43.03 10.68 -5.27
C GLY A 423 -43.29 11.10 -3.82
N GLY A 424 -43.31 12.40 -3.51
CA GLY A 424 -43.44 12.92 -2.13
C GLY A 424 -44.77 12.64 -1.40
N ALA A 425 -45.83 12.27 -2.13
CA ALA A 425 -47.15 12.01 -1.54
C ALA A 425 -47.16 10.86 -0.51
N ILE A 426 -46.21 9.93 -0.60
CA ILE A 426 -46.07 8.82 0.36
C ILE A 426 -45.66 9.36 1.74
N ASP A 427 -44.63 10.22 1.78
CA ASP A 427 -44.15 10.83 3.02
C ASP A 427 -45.19 11.82 3.59
N ASP A 428 -45.82 12.63 2.74
CA ASP A 428 -46.89 13.53 3.17
C ASP A 428 -48.06 12.76 3.80
N ALA A 429 -48.55 11.69 3.15
CA ALA A 429 -49.64 10.90 3.70
C ALA A 429 -49.25 10.30 5.06
N ALA A 430 -48.05 9.70 5.17
CA ALA A 430 -47.57 9.15 6.44
C ALA A 430 -47.55 10.21 7.56
N ARG A 431 -47.04 11.42 7.28
CA ARG A 431 -46.95 12.51 8.26
C ARG A 431 -48.32 13.03 8.69
N TYR A 432 -49.20 13.37 7.74
CA TYR A 432 -50.50 13.96 8.05
C TYR A 432 -51.45 12.98 8.75
N PHE A 433 -51.51 11.72 8.30
CA PHE A 433 -52.37 10.72 8.93
C PHE A 433 -51.88 10.33 10.33
N LYS A 434 -50.56 10.22 10.52
CA LYS A 434 -49.99 9.97 11.84
C LYS A 434 -50.32 11.12 12.81
N ASP A 435 -50.07 12.36 12.40
CA ASP A 435 -50.34 13.54 13.22
C ASP A 435 -51.82 13.67 13.60
N ALA A 436 -52.73 13.46 12.64
CA ALA A 436 -54.16 13.54 12.90
C ALA A 436 -54.64 12.47 13.88
N TYR A 437 -54.18 11.22 13.71
CA TYR A 437 -54.51 10.12 14.61
C TYR A 437 -53.94 10.34 16.02
N ASP A 438 -52.67 10.75 16.13
CA ASP A 438 -52.01 10.94 17.42
C ASP A 438 -52.62 12.10 18.23
N ARG A 439 -53.20 13.10 17.57
CA ARG A 439 -53.97 14.18 18.19
C ARG A 439 -55.42 13.79 18.53
N GLY A 440 -55.85 12.58 18.18
CA GLY A 440 -57.21 12.10 18.42
C GLY A 440 -58.27 12.78 17.55
N LEU A 441 -57.89 13.39 16.42
CA LEU A 441 -58.86 14.02 15.52
C LEU A 441 -59.74 12.95 14.88
N ASN A 442 -61.06 13.13 14.90
CA ASN A 442 -61.92 12.24 14.13
C ASN A 442 -61.80 12.53 12.61
N PRO A 443 -62.24 11.60 11.74
CA PRO A 443 -62.11 11.78 10.28
C PRO A 443 -62.72 13.07 9.72
N TYR A 444 -63.83 13.54 10.33
CA TYR A 444 -64.48 14.80 9.94
C TYR A 444 -63.57 16.01 10.25
N GLU A 445 -63.07 16.08 11.48
CA GLU A 445 -62.20 17.17 11.96
C GLU A 445 -60.92 17.28 11.15
N PHE A 446 -60.29 16.13 10.84
CA PHE A 446 -59.09 16.08 10.02
C PHE A 446 -59.36 16.62 8.61
N VAL A 447 -60.37 16.11 7.92
CA VAL A 447 -60.65 16.46 6.52
C VAL A 447 -61.13 17.90 6.37
N GLU A 448 -62.06 18.36 7.22
CA GLU A 448 -62.51 19.75 7.18
C GLU A 448 -61.43 20.72 7.70
N GLY A 449 -60.55 20.27 8.59
CA GLY A 449 -59.35 21.01 8.99
C GLY A 449 -58.40 21.24 7.81
N MET A 450 -58.15 20.21 7.01
CA MET A 450 -57.32 20.31 5.79
C MET A 450 -57.96 21.21 4.74
N LYS A 451 -59.28 21.08 4.53
CA LYS A 451 -60.05 21.94 3.63
C LYS A 451 -60.00 23.42 4.02
N ARG A 452 -60.16 23.74 5.31
CA ARG A 452 -60.03 25.12 5.83
C ARG A 452 -58.65 25.71 5.56
N LYS A 453 -57.61 24.89 5.56
CA LYS A 453 -56.24 25.29 5.20
C LYS A 453 -56.00 25.37 3.69
N GLY A 454 -56.98 25.02 2.86
CA GLY A 454 -56.82 24.95 1.41
C GLY A 454 -55.95 23.79 0.92
N ILE A 455 -55.71 22.77 1.77
CA ILE A 455 -54.84 21.64 1.47
C ILE A 455 -55.69 20.40 1.16
N ARG A 456 -55.41 19.73 0.04
CA ARG A 456 -56.00 18.42 -0.27
C ARG A 456 -55.34 17.36 0.61
N VAL A 457 -56.12 16.40 1.10
CA VAL A 457 -55.58 15.32 1.94
C VAL A 457 -54.61 14.45 1.12
N PRO A 458 -53.30 14.43 1.44
CA PRO A 458 -52.31 13.66 0.68
C PRO A 458 -52.62 12.16 0.75
N GLY A 459 -52.43 11.44 -0.34
CA GLY A 459 -52.74 10.01 -0.42
C GLY A 459 -54.23 9.68 -0.62
N ILE A 460 -55.12 10.68 -0.59
CA ILE A 460 -56.55 10.51 -0.94
C ILE A 460 -56.80 11.03 -2.36
N GLY A 461 -57.40 10.18 -3.18
CA GLY A 461 -57.89 10.51 -4.51
C GLY A 461 -57.21 9.78 -5.66
N HIS A 462 -57.97 9.52 -6.73
CA HIS A 462 -57.50 8.83 -7.92
C HIS A 462 -58.26 9.30 -9.16
N ARG A 463 -57.55 9.50 -10.29
CA ARG A 463 -58.14 10.00 -11.55
C ARG A 463 -59.23 9.10 -12.16
N ILE A 464 -59.02 7.78 -12.17
CA ILE A 464 -59.92 6.80 -12.82
C ILE A 464 -60.66 5.88 -11.82
N LYS A 465 -60.02 5.54 -10.69
CA LYS A 465 -60.52 4.54 -9.74
C LYS A 465 -61.50 5.16 -8.75
N SER A 466 -62.49 4.37 -8.33
CA SER A 466 -63.63 4.80 -7.52
C SER A 466 -63.94 3.80 -6.42
N ARG A 467 -64.99 4.06 -5.62
CA ARG A 467 -65.46 3.14 -4.56
C ARG A 467 -65.72 1.72 -5.09
N ASP A 468 -66.32 1.63 -6.27
CA ASP A 468 -66.78 0.38 -6.87
C ASP A 468 -65.72 -0.25 -7.80
N ASN A 469 -64.69 0.52 -8.18
CA ASN A 469 -63.53 0.07 -8.97
C ASN A 469 -62.23 0.45 -8.25
N ARG A 470 -61.88 -0.33 -7.22
CA ARG A 470 -60.72 -0.06 -6.34
C ARG A 470 -59.38 -0.36 -7.02
N VAL A 471 -58.31 0.26 -6.51
CA VAL A 471 -56.93 0.05 -6.97
C VAL A 471 -56.40 -1.28 -6.42
N LYS A 472 -56.09 -2.24 -7.30
CA LYS A 472 -55.56 -3.56 -6.91
C LYS A 472 -54.28 -3.48 -6.04
N ARG A 473 -53.36 -2.57 -6.36
CA ARG A 473 -52.11 -2.36 -5.56
C ARG A 473 -52.41 -2.00 -4.10
N VAL A 474 -53.40 -1.13 -3.87
CA VAL A 474 -53.81 -0.70 -2.52
C VAL A 474 -54.47 -1.86 -1.78
N GLN A 475 -55.35 -2.62 -2.45
CA GLN A 475 -56.00 -3.80 -1.86
C GLN A 475 -55.00 -4.86 -1.41
N LEU A 476 -53.98 -5.15 -2.22
CA LEU A 476 -52.94 -6.14 -1.89
C LEU A 476 -52.10 -5.69 -0.68
N LEU A 477 -51.74 -4.41 -0.60
CA LEU A 477 -51.01 -3.86 0.56
C LEU A 477 -51.83 -3.89 1.84
N GLN A 478 -53.10 -3.49 1.78
CA GLN A 478 -54.02 -3.54 2.93
C GLN A 478 -54.23 -4.99 3.39
N GLN A 479 -54.45 -5.91 2.47
CA GLN A 479 -54.63 -7.33 2.79
C GLN A 479 -53.38 -7.91 3.46
N TYR A 480 -52.18 -7.59 2.94
CA TYR A 480 -50.94 -8.01 3.58
C TYR A 480 -50.81 -7.43 4.99
N ALA A 481 -51.09 -6.14 5.17
CA ALA A 481 -51.00 -5.48 6.47
C ALA A 481 -51.97 -6.10 7.48
N TYR A 482 -53.26 -6.27 7.15
CA TYR A 482 -54.24 -6.90 8.04
C TYR A 482 -53.87 -8.32 8.46
N ASN A 483 -53.26 -9.11 7.58
CA ASN A 483 -52.95 -10.51 7.86
C ASN A 483 -51.67 -10.70 8.67
N ASN A 484 -50.71 -9.77 8.59
CA ASN A 484 -49.36 -9.98 9.10
C ASN A 484 -48.92 -8.98 10.17
N PHE A 485 -49.47 -7.76 10.19
CA PHE A 485 -49.02 -6.73 11.13
C PHE A 485 -49.79 -6.88 12.45
N PRO A 486 -49.11 -6.77 13.61
CA PRO A 486 -49.75 -6.88 14.92
C PRO A 486 -50.72 -5.72 15.21
N SER A 487 -50.54 -4.58 14.55
CA SER A 487 -51.44 -3.44 14.63
C SER A 487 -51.41 -2.66 13.32
N VAL A 488 -52.58 -2.26 12.86
CA VAL A 488 -52.78 -1.46 11.64
C VAL A 488 -53.57 -0.17 11.92
N LYS A 489 -53.51 0.33 13.16
CA LYS A 489 -54.33 1.44 13.65
C LYS A 489 -54.35 2.69 12.76
N TYR A 490 -53.20 3.09 12.20
CA TYR A 490 -53.11 4.25 11.31
C TYR A 490 -53.76 3.98 9.95
N MET A 491 -53.66 2.74 9.45
CA MET A 491 -54.31 2.32 8.21
C MET A 491 -55.83 2.26 8.40
N GLU A 492 -56.31 1.73 9.53
CA GLU A 492 -57.74 1.72 9.85
C GLU A 492 -58.31 3.14 9.95
N TYR A 493 -57.60 4.05 10.62
CA TYR A 493 -57.95 5.46 10.63
C TYR A 493 -57.98 6.05 9.21
N ALA A 494 -56.99 5.73 8.37
CA ALA A 494 -56.96 6.17 6.98
C ALA A 494 -58.15 5.64 6.16
N VAL A 495 -58.60 4.40 6.40
CA VAL A 495 -59.80 3.82 5.78
C VAL A 495 -61.07 4.53 6.27
N GLN A 496 -61.16 4.92 7.54
CA GLN A 496 -62.28 5.73 8.03
C GLN A 496 -62.34 7.11 7.35
N VAL A 497 -61.18 7.74 7.17
CA VAL A 497 -61.05 8.99 6.40
C VAL A 497 -61.42 8.77 4.93
N GLU A 498 -60.98 7.67 4.30
CA GLU A 498 -61.40 7.29 2.95
C GLU A 498 -62.93 7.17 2.84
N ASN A 499 -63.57 6.49 3.78
CA ASN A 499 -65.03 6.33 3.80
C ASN A 499 -65.77 7.67 3.93
N TYR A 500 -65.32 8.53 4.86
CA TYR A 500 -65.89 9.86 5.03
C TYR A 500 -65.72 10.70 3.77
N THR A 501 -64.55 10.66 3.17
CA THR A 501 -64.25 11.44 1.97
C THR A 501 -65.10 10.91 0.79
N LEU A 502 -65.22 9.59 0.60
CA LEU A 502 -66.05 8.96 -0.45
C LEU A 502 -67.55 9.26 -0.31
N SER A 503 -68.03 9.55 0.91
CA SER A 503 -69.41 9.98 1.13
C SER A 503 -69.74 11.34 0.48
N LYS A 504 -68.71 12.17 0.23
CA LYS A 504 -68.88 13.50 -0.37
C LYS A 504 -68.86 13.48 -1.90
N ARG A 505 -68.10 12.58 -2.52
CA ARG A 505 -68.03 12.38 -3.98
C ARG A 505 -67.64 10.93 -4.30
N THR A 506 -68.36 10.31 -5.24
CA THR A 506 -68.12 8.93 -5.71
C THR A 506 -66.87 8.77 -6.58
N THR A 507 -66.37 9.88 -7.14
CA THR A 507 -65.11 9.97 -7.89
C THR A 507 -64.29 11.18 -7.43
N TRP A 508 -62.98 10.99 -7.35
CA TRP A 508 -62.02 11.94 -6.82
C TRP A 508 -61.43 12.85 -7.92
N PHE A 509 -61.86 14.11 -7.97
CA PHE A 509 -61.15 15.18 -8.70
C PHE A 509 -60.70 16.29 -7.76
#